data_AF-A0A7S4V809-F1
#
_entry.id   AF-A0A7S4V809-F1
#
_cell.length_a   1.000
_cell.length_b   1.000
_cell.length_c   1.000
_cell.angle_alpha   90.00
_cell.angle_beta   90.00
_cell.angle_gamma   90.00
#
_symmetry.space_group_name_H-M   'P 1'
#
loop_
_entity.id
_entity.type
_entity.pdbx_description
1 polymer ?
#
loop_
_entity_poly.entity_id
_entity_poly.type
_entity_poly.pdbx_seq_one_letter_code
_entity_poly.pdbx_strand_id
1 'polypeptide(L)'
;MNQVIVQRALAAQSLAEGQKGVLFAACMKVVGFVTLCLPGVIGMIMIEKGIHVGGEAFTVDAPDKVYPELVKAVMPDWSFGFLAAVLLGSALSTYNSALNSASTLFALEVYRPYIHSGASDERTVKVAAVFGAALAIPSWIVAPQFEQVVSIFDFIRRVKTLVSLPVMTVFLVGVASARPDAFAAKVGFAVGALAYGCGLLLPWQLHFLDLFTIGLALALLAVGLATWAPALRRGCRQEPTPPVRSPIKHQPVVDVAQWLWVRRLCAGVAALVAALTVSLQFGSLELFIAFGVVWVALALVLAALRTTDVRDVEARGVPHTV
;
A
#
# COMPACT_ATOMS: atom_id res chain seq x y z
N MET A 1 0.80 0.27 -6.34
CA MET A 1 -0.56 0.84 -6.16
C MET A 1 -1.39 -0.18 -5.39
N ASN A 2 -2.15 0.21 -4.36
CA ASN A 2 -2.99 -0.73 -3.61
C ASN A 2 -4.45 -0.58 -4.09
N GLN A 3 -4.94 -1.58 -4.82
CA GLN A 3 -6.27 -1.60 -5.43
C GLN A 3 -7.38 -1.39 -4.39
N VAL A 4 -7.22 -1.88 -3.16
CA VAL A 4 -8.18 -1.70 -2.07
C VAL A 4 -8.33 -0.22 -1.69
N ILE A 5 -7.24 0.54 -1.64
CA ILE A 5 -7.29 1.96 -1.26
C ILE A 5 -7.94 2.77 -2.37
N VAL A 6 -7.56 2.49 -3.62
CA VAL A 6 -8.11 3.18 -4.80
C VAL A 6 -9.61 2.90 -4.93
N GLN A 7 -10.03 1.65 -4.81
CA GLN A 7 -11.45 1.28 -4.86
C GLN A 7 -12.26 1.93 -3.74
N ARG A 8 -11.73 1.99 -2.51
CA ARG A 8 -12.40 2.70 -1.40
C ARG A 8 -12.52 4.21 -1.65
N ALA A 9 -11.51 4.83 -2.24
CA ALA A 9 -11.55 6.25 -2.59
C ALA A 9 -12.55 6.53 -3.74
N LEU A 10 -12.61 5.64 -4.74
CA LEU A 10 -13.53 5.76 -5.87
C LEU A 10 -14.99 5.44 -5.51
N ALA A 11 -15.21 4.67 -4.44
CA ALA A 11 -16.55 4.40 -3.91
C ALA A 11 -17.11 5.55 -3.04
N ALA A 12 -16.36 6.64 -2.85
CA ALA A 12 -16.82 7.80 -2.11
C ALA A 12 -17.93 8.56 -2.86
N GLN A 13 -18.78 9.25 -2.10
CA GLN A 13 -19.92 10.01 -2.65
C GLN A 13 -19.49 11.19 -3.53
N SER A 14 -18.28 11.73 -3.33
CA SER A 14 -17.70 12.81 -4.13
C SER A 14 -16.16 12.72 -4.10
N LEU A 15 -15.50 13.38 -5.05
CA LEU A 15 -14.04 13.50 -5.03
C LEU A 15 -13.55 14.15 -3.74
N ALA A 16 -14.25 15.18 -3.23
CA ALA A 16 -13.90 15.88 -2.01
C ALA A 16 -13.94 14.96 -0.77
N GLU A 17 -14.98 14.12 -0.63
CA GLU A 17 -15.06 13.13 0.45
C GLU A 17 -13.97 12.06 0.33
N GLY A 18 -13.71 11.58 -0.90
CA GLY A 18 -12.62 10.64 -1.15
C GLY A 18 -11.25 11.23 -0.75
N GLN A 19 -10.98 12.48 -1.13
CA GLN A 19 -9.76 13.21 -0.76
C GLN A 19 -9.63 13.38 0.75
N LYS A 20 -10.70 13.81 1.43
CA LYS A 20 -10.72 13.97 2.89
C LYS A 20 -10.43 12.63 3.58
N GLY A 21 -11.10 11.55 3.17
CA GLY A 21 -10.91 10.22 3.74
C GLY A 21 -9.49 9.68 3.54
N VAL A 22 -8.93 9.83 2.34
CA VAL A 22 -7.55 9.42 2.04
C VAL A 22 -6.55 10.23 2.86
N LEU A 23 -6.77 11.53 3.02
CA LEU A 23 -5.87 12.41 3.75
C LEU A 23 -5.91 12.18 5.26
N PHE A 24 -7.11 11.93 5.81
CA PHE A 24 -7.28 11.49 7.19
C PHE A 24 -6.56 10.17 7.44
N ALA A 25 -6.72 9.18 6.55
CA ALA A 25 -6.01 7.91 6.63
C ALA A 25 -4.49 8.09 6.54
N ALA A 26 -4.00 9.00 5.69
CA ALA A 26 -2.58 9.33 5.59
C ALA A 26 -2.06 9.93 6.91
N CYS A 27 -2.79 10.86 7.52
CA CYS A 27 -2.46 11.45 8.83
C CYS A 27 -2.38 10.38 9.93
N MET A 28 -3.35 9.46 9.99
CA MET A 28 -3.36 8.37 10.97
C MET A 28 -2.17 7.41 10.78
N LYS A 29 -1.77 7.15 9.53
CA LYS A 29 -0.62 6.29 9.23
C LYS A 29 0.72 6.85 9.73
N VAL A 30 0.87 8.16 9.89
CA VAL A 30 2.13 8.76 10.36
C VAL A 30 2.49 8.27 11.77
N VAL A 31 1.49 8.13 12.66
CA VAL A 31 1.69 7.57 14.01
C VAL A 31 1.86 6.05 14.02
N GLY A 32 1.53 5.36 12.92
CA GLY A 32 1.68 3.91 12.80
C GLY A 32 3.10 3.41 13.10
N PHE A 33 4.12 4.22 12.84
CA PHE A 33 5.51 3.92 13.23
C PHE A 33 5.65 3.77 14.75
N VAL A 34 5.07 4.70 15.52
CA VAL A 34 5.15 4.69 16.99
C VAL A 34 4.49 3.43 17.54
N THR A 35 3.31 3.08 17.03
CA THR A 35 2.56 1.91 17.52
C THR A 35 3.21 0.58 17.16
N LEU A 36 3.92 0.50 16.04
CA LEU A 36 4.50 -0.76 15.54
C LEU A 36 5.96 -0.95 15.94
N CYS A 37 6.77 0.12 15.92
CA CYS A 37 8.21 0.03 16.13
C CYS A 37 8.63 0.26 17.59
N LEU A 38 7.95 1.16 18.31
CA LEU A 38 8.33 1.51 19.68
C LEU A 38 8.31 0.30 20.64
N PRO A 39 7.29 -0.59 20.60
CA PRO A 39 7.31 -1.81 21.41
C PRO A 39 8.51 -2.71 21.11
N GLY A 40 8.90 -2.83 19.84
CA GLY A 40 10.10 -3.58 19.45
C GLY A 40 11.38 -3.01 20.06
N VAL A 41 11.53 -1.67 20.02
CA VAL A 41 12.68 -0.98 20.63
C VAL A 41 12.70 -1.13 22.15
N ILE A 42 11.55 -1.00 22.81
CA ILE A 42 11.44 -1.19 24.27
C ILE A 42 11.84 -2.61 24.65
N GLY A 43 11.34 -3.62 23.94
CA GLY A 43 11.68 -5.01 24.18
C GLY A 43 13.19 -5.27 24.01
N MET A 44 13.82 -4.72 22.98
CA MET A 44 15.27 -4.80 22.79
C MET A 44 16.05 -4.20 23.97
N ILE A 45 15.67 -2.99 24.42
CA ILE A 45 16.31 -2.33 25.57
C ILE A 45 16.12 -3.14 26.86
N MET A 46 14.96 -3.79 27.05
CA MET A 46 14.72 -4.66 28.21
C MET A 46 15.66 -5.87 28.21
N ILE A 47 15.88 -6.49 27.04
CA ILE A 47 16.84 -7.59 26.87
C ILE A 47 18.26 -7.10 27.18
N GLU A 48 18.69 -5.99 26.58
CA GLU A 48 20.04 -5.44 26.76
C GLU A 48 20.32 -5.04 28.21
N LYS A 49 19.32 -4.51 28.92
CA LYS A 49 19.43 -4.12 30.34
C LYS A 49 19.22 -5.27 31.31
N GLY A 50 18.91 -6.48 30.84
CA GLY A 50 18.65 -7.64 31.69
C GLY A 50 17.46 -7.44 32.65
N ILE A 51 16.41 -6.76 32.19
CA ILE A 51 15.21 -6.51 33.00
C ILE A 51 14.50 -7.83 33.28
N HIS A 52 14.10 -8.03 34.53
CA HIS A 52 13.35 -9.22 34.95
C HIS A 52 11.86 -8.89 35.05
N VAL A 53 11.02 -9.80 34.55
CA VAL A 53 9.56 -9.71 34.58
C VAL A 53 9.06 -10.99 35.25
N GLY A 54 8.27 -10.86 36.33
CA GLY A 54 7.75 -12.02 37.05
C GLY A 54 8.82 -12.92 37.70
N GLY A 55 10.05 -12.42 37.90
CA GLY A 55 11.16 -13.18 38.47
C GLY A 55 12.09 -13.83 37.44
N GLU A 56 11.76 -13.77 36.14
CA GLU A 56 12.59 -14.30 35.05
C GLU A 56 13.13 -13.16 34.19
N ALA A 57 14.33 -13.34 33.62
CA ALA A 57 14.90 -12.37 32.68
C ALA A 57 14.03 -12.29 31.42
N PHE A 58 13.75 -11.08 30.94
CA PHE A 58 13.02 -10.88 29.70
C PHE A 58 13.88 -11.31 28.51
N THR A 59 13.58 -12.47 27.94
CA THR A 59 14.25 -13.04 26.76
C THR A 59 13.22 -13.35 25.68
N VAL A 60 13.64 -13.25 24.42
CA VAL A 60 12.77 -13.50 23.27
C VAL A 60 13.54 -14.29 22.22
N ASP A 61 12.99 -15.42 21.79
CA ASP A 61 13.67 -16.35 20.87
C ASP A 61 13.65 -15.90 19.40
N ALA A 62 12.73 -14.99 19.02
CA ALA A 62 12.56 -14.53 17.66
C ALA A 62 12.13 -13.05 17.60
N PRO A 63 12.63 -12.25 16.64
CA PRO A 63 12.28 -10.83 16.52
C PRO A 63 10.77 -10.57 16.42
N ASP A 64 10.04 -11.42 15.71
CA ASP A 64 8.60 -11.29 15.51
C ASP A 64 7.77 -11.56 16.80
N LYS A 65 8.39 -12.18 17.83
CA LYS A 65 7.77 -12.44 19.13
C LYS A 65 7.95 -11.31 20.15
N VAL A 66 8.76 -10.29 19.85
CA VAL A 66 9.07 -9.21 20.80
C VAL A 66 7.80 -8.46 21.24
N TYR A 67 6.92 -8.13 20.29
CA TYR A 67 5.67 -7.43 20.59
C TYR A 67 4.76 -8.23 21.54
N PRO A 68 4.36 -9.48 21.23
CA PRO A 68 3.47 -10.23 22.12
C PRO A 68 4.09 -10.51 23.50
N GLU A 69 5.40 -10.79 23.59
CA GLU A 69 6.07 -10.99 24.88
C GLU A 69 6.13 -9.70 25.71
N LEU A 70 6.42 -8.56 25.08
CA LEU A 70 6.42 -7.28 25.78
C LEU A 70 5.04 -6.92 26.32
N VAL A 71 3.98 -7.17 25.54
CA VAL A 71 2.62 -6.93 26.02
C VAL A 71 2.34 -7.81 27.22
N LYS A 72 2.63 -9.12 27.15
CA LYS A 72 2.42 -10.05 28.26
C LYS A 72 3.15 -9.59 29.53
N ALA A 73 4.33 -8.98 29.37
CA ALA A 73 5.13 -8.45 30.48
C ALA A 73 4.55 -7.18 31.14
N VAL A 74 3.86 -6.33 30.38
CA VAL A 74 3.46 -4.98 30.83
C VAL A 74 1.95 -4.87 31.10
N MET A 75 1.12 -5.65 30.42
CA MET A 75 -0.34 -5.54 30.57
C MET A 75 -0.86 -6.19 31.85
N PRO A 76 -1.89 -5.60 32.49
CA PRO A 76 -2.67 -6.25 33.53
C PRO A 76 -3.37 -7.52 33.02
N ASP A 77 -3.46 -8.56 33.86
CA ASP A 77 -4.05 -9.87 33.54
C ASP A 77 -5.43 -9.79 32.88
N TRP A 78 -6.30 -8.88 33.35
CA TRP A 78 -7.65 -8.71 32.82
C TRP A 78 -7.71 -8.20 31.39
N SER A 79 -6.67 -7.50 30.93
CA SER A 79 -6.63 -6.87 29.60
C SER A 79 -5.98 -7.76 28.52
N PHE A 80 -5.27 -8.82 28.94
CA PHE A 80 -4.55 -9.72 28.04
C PHE A 80 -5.50 -10.43 27.06
N GLY A 81 -6.60 -11.00 27.57
CA GLY A 81 -7.60 -11.66 26.74
C GLY A 81 -8.30 -10.70 25.76
N PHE A 82 -8.53 -9.45 26.19
CA PHE A 82 -9.09 -8.41 25.31
C PHE A 82 -8.14 -8.10 24.16
N LEU A 83 -6.84 -7.93 24.43
CA LEU A 83 -5.88 -7.70 23.36
C LEU A 83 -5.77 -8.90 22.41
N ALA A 84 -5.73 -10.12 22.94
CA ALA A 84 -5.69 -11.32 22.11
C ALA A 84 -6.89 -11.38 21.15
N ALA A 85 -8.09 -11.04 21.64
CA ALA A 85 -9.29 -10.91 20.81
C ALA A 85 -9.18 -9.81 19.74
N VAL A 86 -8.64 -8.63 20.09
CA VAL A 86 -8.41 -7.53 19.14
C VAL A 86 -7.40 -7.91 18.05
N LEU A 87 -6.29 -8.53 18.41
CA LEU A 87 -5.25 -8.96 17.47
C LEU A 87 -5.78 -10.05 16.53
N LEU A 88 -6.48 -11.05 17.07
CA LEU A 88 -7.11 -12.10 16.28
C LEU A 88 -8.18 -11.53 15.33
N GLY A 89 -9.05 -10.66 15.84
CA GLY A 89 -10.07 -9.99 15.04
C GLY A 89 -9.47 -9.12 13.92
N SER A 90 -8.41 -8.38 14.20
CA SER A 90 -7.67 -7.57 13.23
C SER A 90 -7.02 -8.44 12.14
N ALA A 91 -6.39 -9.55 12.52
CA ALA A 91 -5.79 -10.50 11.59
C ALA A 91 -6.86 -11.13 10.67
N LEU A 92 -7.97 -11.61 11.24
CA LEU A 92 -9.09 -12.18 10.49
C LEU A 92 -9.74 -11.16 9.55
N SER A 93 -9.91 -9.90 10.00
CA SER A 93 -10.44 -8.82 9.15
C SER A 93 -9.54 -8.52 7.96
N THR A 94 -8.22 -8.54 8.17
CA THR A 94 -7.24 -8.31 7.09
C THR A 94 -7.21 -9.48 6.12
N TYR A 95 -7.24 -10.71 6.64
CA TYR A 95 -7.30 -11.94 5.85
C TYR A 95 -8.56 -12.00 4.98
N ASN A 96 -9.72 -11.72 5.57
CA ASN A 96 -11.00 -11.66 4.85
C ASN A 96 -10.99 -10.60 3.74
N SER A 97 -10.39 -9.44 4.01
CA SER A 97 -10.24 -8.37 3.00
C SER A 97 -9.35 -8.80 1.84
N ALA A 98 -8.27 -9.53 2.12
CA ALA A 98 -7.36 -10.05 1.11
C ALA A 98 -8.04 -11.13 0.24
N LEU A 99 -8.73 -12.09 0.85
CA LEU A 99 -9.51 -13.11 0.15
C LEU A 99 -10.58 -12.49 -0.75
N ASN A 100 -11.37 -11.55 -0.23
CA ASN A 100 -12.40 -10.88 -1.02
C ASN A 100 -11.83 -10.13 -2.24
N SER A 101 -10.69 -9.46 -2.06
CA SER A 101 -10.02 -8.74 -3.15
C SER A 101 -9.49 -9.70 -4.22
N ALA A 102 -8.85 -10.80 -3.81
CA ALA A 102 -8.35 -11.83 -4.72
C ALA A 102 -9.49 -12.54 -5.48
N SER A 103 -10.58 -12.88 -4.79
CA SER A 103 -11.78 -13.47 -5.37
C SER A 103 -12.45 -12.56 -6.38
N THR A 104 -12.58 -11.27 -6.07
CA THR A 104 -13.18 -10.29 -6.98
C THR A 104 -12.29 -10.08 -8.21
N LEU A 105 -10.98 -9.96 -8.02
CA LEU A 105 -10.01 -9.85 -9.11
C LEU A 105 -10.10 -11.07 -10.03
N PHE A 106 -10.06 -12.28 -9.47
CA PHE A 106 -10.19 -13.50 -10.26
C PHE A 106 -11.52 -13.54 -11.02
N ALA A 107 -12.64 -13.25 -10.37
CA ALA A 107 -13.95 -13.36 -10.98
C ALA A 107 -14.16 -12.34 -12.13
N LEU A 108 -13.72 -11.10 -11.93
CA LEU A 108 -13.94 -10.00 -12.87
C LEU A 108 -12.85 -9.85 -13.93
N GLU A 109 -11.59 -10.13 -13.59
CA GLU A 109 -10.44 -9.93 -14.48
C GLU A 109 -9.98 -11.22 -15.16
N VAL A 110 -10.28 -12.40 -14.61
CA VAL A 110 -9.89 -13.70 -15.19
C VAL A 110 -11.09 -14.49 -15.68
N TYR A 111 -12.03 -14.82 -14.79
CA TYR A 111 -13.14 -15.71 -15.09
C TYR A 111 -14.08 -15.11 -16.14
N ARG A 112 -14.61 -13.90 -15.91
CA ARG A 112 -15.53 -13.27 -16.86
C ARG A 112 -14.85 -13.03 -18.22
N PRO A 113 -13.67 -12.41 -18.33
CA PRO A 113 -13.13 -12.06 -19.65
C PRO A 113 -12.61 -13.26 -20.45
N TYR A 114 -12.04 -14.27 -19.78
CA TYR A 114 -11.30 -15.35 -20.47
C TYR A 114 -11.92 -16.74 -20.34
N ILE A 115 -12.73 -17.01 -19.31
CA ILE A 115 -13.32 -18.34 -19.08
C ILE A 115 -14.80 -18.37 -19.50
N HIS A 116 -15.58 -17.36 -19.10
CA HIS A 116 -17.01 -17.29 -19.41
C HIS A 116 -17.49 -15.84 -19.58
N SER A 117 -17.33 -15.29 -20.79
CA SER A 117 -17.68 -13.90 -21.18
C SER A 117 -19.14 -13.51 -20.95
N GLY A 118 -20.07 -14.46 -21.05
CA GLY A 118 -21.50 -14.24 -20.80
C GLY A 118 -22.01 -14.63 -19.40
N ALA A 119 -21.15 -14.75 -18.39
CA ALA A 119 -21.58 -15.18 -17.06
C ALA A 119 -22.53 -14.14 -16.43
N SER A 120 -23.61 -14.62 -15.80
CA SER A 120 -24.49 -13.79 -14.98
C SER A 120 -23.79 -13.35 -13.70
N ASP A 121 -24.18 -12.21 -13.15
CA ASP A 121 -23.57 -11.66 -11.93
C ASP A 121 -23.68 -12.63 -10.75
N GLU A 122 -24.80 -13.33 -10.61
CA GLU A 122 -24.98 -14.36 -9.57
C GLU A 122 -23.96 -15.50 -9.71
N ARG A 123 -23.68 -15.94 -10.94
CA ARG A 123 -22.69 -16.99 -11.19
C ARG A 123 -21.27 -16.49 -10.94
N THR A 124 -20.97 -15.26 -11.34
CA THR A 124 -19.68 -14.62 -11.06
C THR A 124 -19.41 -14.53 -9.56
N VAL A 125 -20.40 -14.15 -8.75
CA VAL A 125 -20.28 -14.12 -7.29
C VAL A 125 -20.06 -15.53 -6.70
N LYS A 126 -20.80 -16.54 -7.18
CA LYS A 126 -20.60 -17.94 -6.74
C LYS A 126 -19.18 -18.43 -7.04
N VAL A 127 -18.67 -18.16 -8.23
CA VAL A 127 -17.30 -18.55 -8.61
C VAL A 127 -16.26 -17.80 -7.77
N ALA A 128 -16.47 -16.51 -7.50
CA ALA A 128 -15.61 -15.73 -6.61
C ALA A 128 -15.54 -16.34 -5.20
N ALA A 129 -16.69 -16.75 -4.64
CA ALA A 129 -16.77 -17.38 -3.32
C ALA A 129 -16.06 -18.74 -3.28
N VAL A 130 -16.29 -19.59 -4.29
CA VAL A 130 -15.61 -20.90 -4.40
C VAL A 130 -14.10 -20.73 -4.54
N PHE A 131 -13.65 -19.79 -5.37
CA PHE A 131 -12.23 -19.49 -5.51
C PHE A 131 -11.61 -18.98 -4.20
N GLY A 132 -12.32 -18.13 -3.45
CA GLY A 132 -11.88 -17.64 -2.14
C GLY A 132 -11.73 -18.77 -1.12
N ALA A 133 -12.71 -19.68 -1.07
CA ALA A 133 -12.62 -20.88 -0.22
C ALA A 133 -11.47 -21.80 -0.64
N ALA A 134 -11.28 -21.99 -1.95
CA ALA A 134 -10.17 -22.78 -2.48
C ALA A 134 -8.80 -22.17 -2.17
N LEU A 135 -8.67 -20.84 -2.16
CA LEU A 135 -7.44 -20.12 -1.76
C LEU A 135 -7.11 -20.24 -0.26
N ALA A 136 -8.11 -20.52 0.58
CA ALA A 136 -7.86 -20.70 2.01
C ALA A 136 -7.05 -21.97 2.32
N ILE A 137 -7.22 -23.03 1.53
CA ILE A 137 -6.53 -24.32 1.71
C ILE A 137 -4.99 -24.17 1.55
N PRO A 138 -4.45 -23.65 0.43
CA PRO A 138 -3.00 -23.47 0.30
C PRO A 138 -2.47 -22.44 1.31
N SER A 139 -3.26 -21.41 1.67
CA SER A 139 -2.87 -20.45 2.71
C SER A 139 -2.62 -21.13 4.06
N TRP A 140 -3.51 -22.06 4.44
CA TRP A 140 -3.37 -22.84 5.67
C TRP A 140 -2.17 -23.80 5.63
N ILE A 141 -1.88 -24.41 4.48
CA ILE A 141 -0.73 -25.30 4.29
C ILE A 141 0.61 -24.54 4.38
N VAL A 142 0.66 -23.33 3.81
CA VAL A 142 1.89 -22.52 3.77
C VAL A 142 2.13 -21.77 5.09
N ALA A 143 1.08 -21.44 5.85
CA ALA A 143 1.20 -20.64 7.07
C ALA A 143 2.25 -21.16 8.09
N PRO A 144 2.33 -22.46 8.43
CA PRO A 144 3.35 -22.97 9.36
C PRO A 144 4.79 -22.82 8.86
N GLN A 145 5.01 -22.73 7.54
CA GLN A 145 6.35 -22.59 6.98
C GLN A 145 7.01 -21.26 7.34
N PHE A 146 6.21 -20.26 7.75
CA PHE A 146 6.71 -18.96 8.19
C PHE A 146 7.43 -19.01 9.55
N GLU A 147 7.29 -20.09 10.34
CA GLU A 147 8.06 -20.26 11.58
C GLU A 147 9.57 -20.36 11.34
N GLN A 148 9.97 -20.79 10.14
CA GLN A 148 11.38 -20.91 9.75
C GLN A 148 11.97 -19.60 9.21
N VAL A 149 11.15 -18.57 9.04
CA VAL A 149 11.56 -17.27 8.53
C VAL A 149 12.04 -16.40 9.69
N VAL A 150 13.25 -15.85 9.59
CA VAL A 150 13.86 -15.01 10.63
C VAL A 150 13.05 -13.72 10.90
N SER A 151 12.53 -13.10 9.83
CA SER A 151 11.76 -11.86 9.88
C SER A 151 10.64 -11.94 8.84
N ILE A 152 9.41 -12.14 9.31
CA ILE A 152 8.22 -12.19 8.46
C ILE A 152 8.05 -10.84 7.74
N PHE A 153 8.36 -9.73 8.42
CA PHE A 153 8.28 -8.39 7.86
C PHE A 153 9.18 -8.24 6.62
N ASP A 154 10.44 -8.66 6.70
CA ASP A 154 11.38 -8.56 5.58
C ASP A 154 11.00 -9.47 4.43
N PHE A 155 10.54 -10.68 4.73
CA PHE A 155 10.03 -11.59 3.71
C PHE A 155 8.85 -10.96 2.94
N ILE A 156 7.83 -10.48 3.67
CA ILE A 156 6.65 -9.85 3.05
C ILE A 156 7.06 -8.61 2.26
N ARG A 157 8.01 -7.81 2.75
CA ARG A 157 8.53 -6.64 2.04
C ARG A 157 9.18 -7.05 0.72
N ARG A 158 10.01 -8.09 0.71
CA ARG A 158 10.67 -8.58 -0.51
C ARG A 158 9.65 -9.07 -1.54
N VAL A 159 8.65 -9.84 -1.13
CA VAL A 159 7.58 -10.34 -2.02
C VAL A 159 6.70 -9.20 -2.53
N LYS A 160 6.29 -8.25 -1.67
CA LYS A 160 5.52 -7.08 -2.08
C LYS A 160 6.26 -6.22 -3.10
N THR A 161 7.58 -6.11 -2.95
CA THR A 161 8.42 -5.32 -3.85
C THR A 161 8.50 -5.96 -5.24
N LEU A 162 8.64 -7.29 -5.31
CA LEU A 162 8.61 -8.04 -6.58
C LEU A 162 7.35 -7.74 -7.40
N VAL A 163 6.18 -7.71 -6.76
CA VAL A 163 4.90 -7.46 -7.44
C VAL A 163 4.68 -5.97 -7.70
N SER A 164 5.04 -5.10 -6.75
CA SER A 164 4.76 -3.67 -6.85
C SER A 164 5.65 -2.95 -7.87
N LEU A 165 6.88 -3.40 -8.10
CA LEU A 165 7.84 -2.71 -8.98
C LEU A 165 7.37 -2.68 -10.45
N PRO A 166 7.00 -3.81 -11.08
CA PRO A 166 6.50 -3.81 -12.45
C PRO A 166 5.23 -2.96 -12.61
N VAL A 167 4.29 -3.09 -11.68
CA VAL A 167 3.03 -2.33 -11.67
C VAL A 167 3.28 -0.83 -11.52
N MET A 168 4.19 -0.45 -10.61
CA MET A 168 4.57 0.95 -10.41
C MET A 168 5.19 1.54 -11.68
N THR A 169 6.04 0.78 -12.38
CA THR A 169 6.66 1.23 -13.62
C THR A 169 5.60 1.57 -14.68
N VAL A 170 4.70 0.63 -14.97
CA VAL A 170 3.65 0.83 -15.98
C VAL A 170 2.75 1.99 -15.62
N PHE A 171 2.37 2.10 -14.33
CA PHE A 171 1.53 3.20 -13.87
C PHE A 171 2.21 4.57 -13.98
N LEU A 172 3.45 4.71 -13.48
CA LEU A 172 4.20 5.97 -13.55
C LEU A 172 4.38 6.42 -15.00
N VAL A 173 4.73 5.50 -15.89
CA VAL A 173 4.85 5.76 -17.33
C VAL A 173 3.52 6.22 -17.91
N GLY A 174 2.43 5.50 -17.62
CA GLY A 174 1.10 5.81 -18.17
C GLY A 174 0.55 7.17 -17.70
N VAL A 175 0.89 7.59 -16.48
CA VAL A 175 0.54 8.94 -15.97
C VAL A 175 1.45 10.02 -16.54
N ALA A 176 2.75 9.74 -16.68
CA ALA A 176 3.74 10.73 -17.14
C ALA A 176 3.72 10.97 -18.65
N SER A 177 3.30 9.99 -19.46
CA SER A 177 3.36 10.07 -20.92
C SER A 177 2.29 9.22 -21.61
N ALA A 178 1.63 9.79 -22.61
CA ALA A 178 0.66 9.09 -23.45
C ALA A 178 1.29 8.31 -24.62
N ARG A 179 2.63 8.31 -24.74
CA ARG A 179 3.34 7.71 -25.88
C ARG A 179 3.52 6.19 -25.83
N PRO A 180 3.86 5.58 -24.67
CA PRO A 180 4.12 4.13 -24.62
C PRO A 180 2.85 3.32 -24.88
N ASP A 181 2.97 2.31 -25.74
CA ASP A 181 1.89 1.38 -26.08
C ASP A 181 1.88 0.15 -25.18
N ALA A 182 0.87 -0.70 -25.33
CA ALA A 182 0.71 -1.92 -24.53
C ALA A 182 1.92 -2.86 -24.64
N PHE A 183 2.63 -2.87 -25.78
CA PHE A 183 3.85 -3.65 -25.95
C PHE A 183 4.98 -3.11 -25.07
N ALA A 184 5.27 -1.80 -25.12
CA ALA A 184 6.29 -1.20 -24.28
C ALA A 184 6.01 -1.41 -22.78
N ALA A 185 4.74 -1.30 -22.37
CA ALA A 185 4.31 -1.59 -21.00
C ALA A 185 4.58 -3.05 -20.59
N LYS A 186 4.25 -4.04 -21.44
CA LYS A 186 4.52 -5.46 -21.18
C LYS A 186 6.03 -5.75 -21.07
N VAL A 187 6.84 -5.15 -21.95
CA VAL A 187 8.31 -5.29 -21.90
C VAL A 187 8.87 -4.70 -20.62
N GLY A 188 8.46 -3.48 -20.25
CA GLY A 188 8.84 -2.86 -18.98
C GLY A 188 8.45 -3.69 -17.77
N PHE A 189 7.23 -4.21 -17.76
CA PHE A 189 6.74 -5.09 -16.70
C PHE A 189 7.61 -6.35 -16.57
N ALA A 190 7.85 -7.04 -17.68
CA ALA A 190 8.66 -8.27 -17.69
C ALA A 190 10.10 -8.00 -17.25
N VAL A 191 10.74 -6.96 -17.78
CA VAL A 191 12.12 -6.59 -17.40
C VAL A 191 12.20 -6.22 -15.92
N GLY A 192 11.25 -5.43 -15.39
CA GLY A 192 11.22 -5.08 -13.97
C GLY A 192 11.05 -6.30 -13.06
N ALA A 193 10.14 -7.22 -13.43
CA ALA A 193 9.88 -8.44 -12.68
C ALA A 193 11.11 -9.36 -12.67
N LEU A 194 11.73 -9.55 -13.84
CA LEU A 194 12.93 -10.37 -14.00
C LEU A 194 14.14 -9.73 -13.31
N ALA A 195 14.35 -8.42 -13.43
CA ALA A 195 15.47 -7.74 -12.78
C ALA A 195 15.42 -7.91 -11.25
N TYR A 196 14.26 -7.68 -10.64
CA TYR A 196 14.09 -7.86 -9.21
C TYR A 196 14.15 -9.35 -8.81
N GLY A 197 13.51 -10.24 -9.58
CA GLY A 197 13.55 -11.69 -9.34
C GLY A 197 14.96 -12.28 -9.41
N CYS A 198 15.74 -11.94 -10.45
CA CYS A 198 17.14 -12.32 -10.57
C CYS A 198 17.97 -11.73 -9.44
N GLY A 199 17.74 -10.46 -9.08
CA GLY A 199 18.42 -9.83 -7.96
C GLY A 199 18.17 -10.51 -6.60
N LEU A 200 17.03 -11.19 -6.44
CA LEU A 200 16.71 -11.96 -5.23
C LEU A 200 17.36 -13.35 -5.22
N LEU A 201 17.53 -13.97 -6.39
CA LEU A 201 18.05 -15.33 -6.56
C LEU A 201 19.57 -15.39 -6.67
N LEU A 202 20.19 -14.35 -7.24
CA LEU A 202 21.63 -14.27 -7.37
C LEU A 202 22.26 -13.88 -6.02
N PRO A 203 23.50 -14.32 -5.72
CA PRO A 203 24.15 -14.11 -4.42
C PRO A 203 24.72 -12.68 -4.27
N TRP A 204 23.91 -11.68 -4.60
CA TRP A 204 24.29 -10.27 -4.57
C TRP A 204 23.92 -9.74 -3.18
N GLN A 205 24.87 -9.15 -2.47
CA GLN A 205 24.63 -8.56 -1.15
C GLN A 205 23.98 -7.17 -1.25
N LEU A 206 22.99 -7.03 -2.14
CA LEU A 206 22.27 -5.77 -2.33
C LEU A 206 21.11 -5.67 -1.34
N HIS A 207 20.94 -4.48 -0.77
CA HIS A 207 19.78 -4.19 0.03
C HIS A 207 18.54 -4.13 -0.86
N PHE A 208 17.36 -4.49 -0.34
CA PHE A 208 16.13 -4.58 -1.15
C PHE A 208 15.79 -3.25 -1.86
N LEU A 209 16.20 -2.11 -1.27
CA LEU A 209 15.96 -0.77 -1.80
C LEU A 209 16.83 -0.48 -3.04
N ASP A 210 18.08 -0.97 -3.03
CA ASP A 210 18.98 -0.88 -4.18
C ASP A 210 18.41 -1.72 -5.32
N LEU A 211 17.99 -2.94 -4.99
CA LEU A 211 17.34 -3.86 -5.92
C LEU A 211 16.07 -3.27 -6.53
N PHE A 212 15.27 -2.59 -5.72
CA PHE A 212 14.08 -1.88 -6.19
C PHE A 212 14.43 -0.75 -7.15
N THR A 213 15.44 0.06 -6.80
CA THR A 213 15.87 1.20 -7.60
C THR A 213 16.45 0.76 -8.94
N ILE A 214 17.34 -0.23 -8.92
CA ILE A 214 17.93 -0.82 -10.13
C ILE A 214 16.85 -1.44 -11.00
N GLY A 215 15.95 -2.25 -10.41
CA GLY A 215 14.86 -2.88 -11.15
C GLY A 215 13.91 -1.86 -11.78
N LEU A 216 13.57 -0.79 -11.06
CA LEU A 216 12.74 0.31 -11.58
C LEU A 216 13.44 1.05 -12.72
N ALA A 217 14.73 1.36 -12.57
CA ALA A 217 15.51 2.02 -13.60
C ALA A 217 15.61 1.17 -14.88
N LEU A 218 15.87 -0.13 -14.75
CA LEU A 218 15.91 -1.07 -15.87
C LEU A 218 14.54 -1.21 -16.54
N ALA A 219 13.45 -1.27 -15.76
CA ALA A 219 12.11 -1.33 -16.28
C ALA A 219 11.74 -0.07 -17.07
N LEU A 220 12.04 1.13 -16.53
CA LEU A 220 11.82 2.40 -17.23
C LEU A 220 12.68 2.52 -18.50
N LEU A 221 13.93 2.10 -18.44
CA LEU A 221 14.82 2.04 -19.61
C LEU A 221 14.26 1.09 -20.68
N ALA A 222 13.77 -0.08 -20.29
CA ALA A 222 13.16 -1.04 -21.19
C ALA A 222 11.89 -0.51 -21.85
N VAL A 223 11.03 0.19 -21.09
CA VAL A 223 9.88 0.91 -21.65
C VAL A 223 10.34 1.97 -22.65
N GLY A 224 11.34 2.78 -22.30
CA GLY A 224 11.88 3.83 -23.16
C GLY A 224 12.44 3.27 -24.48
N LEU A 225 13.28 2.23 -24.39
CA LEU A 225 13.82 1.53 -25.55
C LEU A 225 12.70 0.90 -26.39
N ALA A 226 11.75 0.21 -25.76
CA ALA A 226 10.61 -0.37 -26.47
C ALA A 226 9.71 0.71 -27.09
N THR A 227 9.70 1.95 -26.58
CA THR A 227 8.92 3.06 -27.13
C THR A 227 9.62 3.75 -28.29
N TRP A 228 10.92 4.06 -28.15
CA TRP A 228 11.66 4.94 -29.07
C TRP A 228 12.62 4.22 -30.01
N ALA A 229 12.92 2.93 -29.81
CA ALA A 229 13.79 2.18 -30.69
C ALA A 229 12.99 1.29 -31.67
N PRO A 230 12.71 1.76 -32.91
CA PRO A 230 11.95 0.99 -33.90
C PRO A 230 12.66 -0.29 -34.36
N ALA A 231 13.97 -0.42 -34.16
CA ALA A 231 14.72 -1.64 -34.44
C ALA A 231 14.30 -2.81 -33.54
N LEU A 232 14.11 -2.56 -32.23
CA LEU A 232 13.65 -3.56 -31.26
C LEU A 232 12.22 -4.03 -31.58
N ARG A 233 11.35 -3.07 -31.93
CA ARG A 233 9.96 -3.36 -32.34
C ARG A 233 9.90 -4.26 -33.58
N ARG A 234 10.69 -3.94 -34.61
CA ARG A 234 10.80 -4.74 -35.83
C ARG A 234 11.31 -6.15 -35.56
N GLY A 235 12.30 -6.30 -34.67
CA GLY A 235 12.80 -7.61 -34.23
C GLY A 235 11.72 -8.48 -33.58
N CYS A 236 10.80 -7.88 -32.82
CA CYS A 236 9.67 -8.57 -32.19
C CYS A 236 8.41 -8.65 -33.07
N ARG A 237 8.46 -8.22 -34.34
CA ARG A 237 7.30 -8.16 -35.27
C ARG A 237 6.09 -7.42 -34.66
N GLN A 238 6.34 -6.33 -33.94
CA GLN A 238 5.29 -5.49 -33.34
C GLN A 238 5.33 -4.10 -33.97
N GLU A 239 4.17 -3.62 -34.42
CA GLU A 239 4.00 -2.25 -34.91
C GLU A 239 3.48 -1.34 -33.78
N PRO A 240 3.82 -0.05 -33.78
CA PRO A 240 3.25 0.91 -32.85
C PRO A 240 1.72 0.89 -32.90
N THR A 241 1.09 0.61 -31.76
CA THR A 241 -0.36 0.71 -31.67
C THR A 241 -0.72 2.19 -31.74
N PRO A 242 -1.60 2.61 -32.67
CA PRO A 242 -2.03 4.01 -32.72
C PRO A 242 -2.73 4.38 -31.40
N PRO A 243 -2.58 5.63 -30.92
CA PRO A 243 -3.21 6.05 -29.69
C PRO A 243 -4.73 5.90 -29.81
N VAL A 244 -5.31 5.04 -28.97
CA VAL A 244 -6.76 4.84 -28.91
C VAL A 244 -7.37 6.11 -28.33
N ARG A 245 -7.96 6.94 -29.19
CA ARG A 245 -8.85 8.02 -28.76
C ARG A 245 -10.17 7.38 -28.34
N SER A 246 -10.24 6.93 -27.09
CA SER A 246 -11.54 6.67 -26.48
C SER A 246 -12.30 8.00 -26.48
N PRO A 247 -13.49 8.10 -27.10
CA PRO A 247 -14.40 9.18 -26.81
C PRO A 247 -14.89 8.93 -25.38
N ILE A 248 -14.12 9.36 -24.39
CA ILE A 248 -14.55 9.36 -23.00
C ILE A 248 -15.75 10.31 -22.97
N LYS A 249 -16.96 9.74 -23.03
CA LYS A 249 -18.18 10.48 -22.71
C LYS A 249 -18.06 10.79 -21.22
N HIS A 250 -17.59 11.99 -20.90
CA HIS A 250 -17.61 12.53 -19.55
C HIS A 250 -19.08 12.66 -19.11
N GLN A 251 -19.64 11.57 -18.62
CA GLN A 251 -20.85 11.59 -17.81
C GLN A 251 -20.36 11.60 -16.37
N PRO A 252 -20.30 12.77 -15.70
CA PRO A 252 -19.97 12.82 -14.29
C PRO A 252 -21.12 12.15 -13.53
N VAL A 253 -20.94 10.86 -13.22
CA VAL A 253 -21.84 10.11 -12.32
C VAL A 253 -21.69 10.65 -10.88
N VAL A 254 -20.55 11.28 -10.58
CA VAL A 254 -20.14 11.77 -9.26
C VAL A 254 -19.50 13.15 -9.38
N ASP A 255 -19.68 13.99 -8.37
CA ASP A 255 -19.03 15.30 -8.27
C ASP A 255 -17.49 15.17 -8.24
N VAL A 256 -16.84 15.84 -9.19
CA VAL A 256 -15.39 15.86 -9.40
C VAL A 256 -14.73 17.15 -8.90
N ALA A 257 -15.47 18.02 -8.21
CA ALA A 257 -14.91 19.22 -7.60
C ALA A 257 -13.83 18.86 -6.57
N GLN A 258 -12.69 19.54 -6.65
CA GLN A 258 -11.60 19.35 -5.70
C GLN A 258 -11.94 20.00 -4.37
N TRP A 259 -11.54 19.35 -3.28
CA TRP A 259 -11.68 19.94 -1.96
C TRP A 259 -10.67 21.08 -1.76
N LEU A 260 -11.17 22.26 -1.36
CA LEU A 260 -10.37 23.49 -1.24
C LEU A 260 -9.10 23.32 -0.39
N TRP A 261 -9.22 22.55 0.68
CA TRP A 261 -8.14 22.38 1.67
C TRP A 261 -7.13 21.30 1.31
N VAL A 262 -7.37 20.53 0.24
CA VAL A 262 -6.58 19.33 -0.08
C VAL A 262 -5.09 19.64 -0.18
N ARG A 263 -4.70 20.71 -0.88
CA ARG A 263 -3.29 21.05 -1.10
C ARG A 263 -2.58 21.46 0.20
N ARG A 264 -3.24 22.27 1.03
CA ARG A 264 -2.70 22.77 2.31
C ARG A 264 -2.53 21.62 3.31
N LEU A 265 -3.52 20.76 3.39
CA LEU A 265 -3.48 19.62 4.30
C LEU A 265 -2.53 18.52 3.81
N CYS A 266 -2.38 18.31 2.51
CA CYS A 266 -1.32 17.46 1.95
C CYS A 266 0.07 17.98 2.35
N ALA A 267 0.32 19.29 2.24
CA ALA A 267 1.57 19.90 2.69
C ALA A 267 1.75 19.73 4.20
N GLY A 268 0.68 19.88 5.00
CA GLY A 268 0.70 19.63 6.44
C GLY A 268 1.09 18.20 6.80
N VAL A 269 0.50 17.19 6.15
CA VAL A 269 0.86 15.77 6.35
C VAL A 269 2.30 15.50 5.90
N ALA A 270 2.76 16.09 4.79
CA ALA A 270 4.14 15.94 4.35
C ALA A 270 5.14 16.57 5.34
N ALA A 271 4.84 17.75 5.86
CA ALA A 271 5.62 18.40 6.90
C ALA A 271 5.65 17.57 8.18
N LEU A 272 4.54 16.92 8.52
CA LEU A 272 4.44 16.04 9.69
C LEU A 272 5.32 14.79 9.55
N VAL A 273 5.36 14.19 8.35
CA VAL A 273 6.29 13.08 8.06
C VAL A 273 7.74 13.56 8.18
N ALA A 274 8.08 14.72 7.61
CA ALA A 274 9.42 15.28 7.73
C ALA A 274 9.81 15.57 9.18
N ALA A 275 8.90 16.15 9.97
CA ALA A 275 9.11 16.41 11.39
C ALA A 275 9.35 15.11 12.19
N LEU A 276 8.57 14.06 11.90
CA LEU A 276 8.81 12.73 12.49
C LEU A 276 10.21 12.23 12.14
N THR A 277 10.57 12.22 10.85
CA THR A 277 11.90 11.76 10.41
C THR A 277 13.03 12.52 11.08
N VAL A 278 12.92 13.85 11.17
CA VAL A 278 13.88 14.71 11.88
C VAL A 278 13.95 14.32 13.35
N SER A 279 12.80 14.21 14.04
CA SER A 279 12.77 13.86 15.47
C SER A 279 13.46 12.53 15.76
N LEU A 280 13.24 11.53 14.90
CA LEU A 280 13.87 10.21 15.01
C LEU A 280 15.37 10.24 14.72
N GLN A 281 15.80 11.00 13.71
CA GLN A 281 17.21 11.09 13.33
C GLN A 281 18.07 11.76 14.41
N PHE A 282 17.53 12.79 15.07
CA PHE A 282 18.20 13.48 16.17
C PHE A 282 18.02 12.77 17.53
N GLY A 283 17.10 11.80 17.62
CA GLY A 283 16.79 11.11 18.87
C GLY A 283 16.29 12.04 19.99
N SER A 284 15.72 13.20 19.64
CA SER A 284 15.28 14.20 20.61
C SER A 284 13.85 13.95 21.06
N LEU A 285 13.67 13.74 22.37
CA LEU A 285 12.36 13.57 23.00
C LEU A 285 11.48 14.80 22.82
N GLU A 286 12.06 16.00 22.92
CA GLU A 286 11.32 17.26 22.76
C GLU A 286 10.75 17.41 21.34
N LEU A 287 11.58 17.11 20.32
CA LEU A 287 11.13 17.12 18.92
C LEU A 287 10.03 16.07 18.67
N PHE A 288 10.12 14.92 19.32
CA PHE A 288 9.12 13.87 19.20
C PHE A 288 7.79 14.25 19.87
N ILE A 289 7.83 14.88 21.05
CA ILE A 289 6.62 15.41 21.72
C ILE A 289 6.00 16.53 20.88
N ALA A 290 6.82 17.46 20.37
CA ALA A 290 6.35 18.53 19.49
C ALA A 290 5.66 17.98 18.23
N PHE A 291 6.26 16.96 17.59
CA PHE A 291 5.64 16.21 16.51
C PHE A 291 4.27 15.64 16.93
N GLY A 292 4.19 15.01 18.10
CA GLY A 292 2.95 14.42 18.63
C GLY A 292 1.84 15.46 18.78
N VAL A 293 2.14 16.63 19.34
CA VAL A 293 1.18 17.74 19.48
C VAL A 293 0.70 18.23 18.12
N VAL A 294 1.61 18.42 17.16
CA VAL A 294 1.27 18.87 15.80
C VAL A 294 0.42 17.81 15.07
N TRP A 295 0.72 16.52 15.26
CA TRP A 295 -0.08 15.42 14.71
C TRP A 295 -1.51 15.43 15.26
N VAL A 296 -1.69 15.55 16.58
CA VAL A 296 -3.02 15.62 17.20
C VAL A 296 -3.79 16.82 16.67
N ALA A 297 -3.16 17.99 16.62
CA ALA A 297 -3.79 19.20 16.10
C ALA A 297 -4.25 19.03 14.63
N LEU A 298 -3.38 18.49 13.77
CA LEU A 298 -3.71 18.25 12.36
C LEU A 298 -4.83 17.21 12.21
N ALA A 299 -4.82 16.14 13.01
CA ALA A 299 -5.86 15.11 13.01
C ALA A 299 -7.22 15.68 13.42
N LEU A 300 -7.26 16.53 14.45
CA LEU A 300 -8.47 17.21 14.90
C LEU A 300 -9.00 18.17 13.84
N VAL A 301 -8.11 18.94 13.20
CA VAL A 301 -8.47 19.82 12.07
C VAL A 301 -9.08 19.00 10.93
N LEU A 302 -8.44 17.89 10.53
CA LEU A 302 -8.94 17.00 9.47
C LEU A 302 -10.30 16.39 9.82
N ALA A 303 -10.52 16.03 11.09
CA ALA A 303 -11.80 15.50 11.55
C ALA A 303 -12.90 16.58 11.55
N ALA A 304 -12.57 17.81 11.97
CA ALA A 304 -13.52 18.91 12.10
C ALA A 304 -13.90 19.57 10.77
N LEU A 305 -12.99 19.61 9.79
CA LEU A 305 -13.24 20.25 8.50
C LEU A 305 -14.35 19.54 7.73
N ARG A 306 -15.38 20.29 7.33
CA ARG A 306 -16.47 19.76 6.49
C ARG A 306 -16.09 19.82 5.01
N THR A 307 -16.72 18.97 4.22
CA THR A 307 -16.59 18.91 2.76
C THR A 307 -17.50 19.91 2.04
N THR A 308 -18.39 20.59 2.77
CA THR A 308 -19.51 21.39 2.24
C THR A 308 -19.19 22.82 1.79
N ASP A 309 -17.99 23.10 1.27
CA ASP A 309 -17.60 24.47 0.84
C ASP A 309 -17.67 24.70 -0.68
N VAL A 310 -18.17 23.75 -1.48
CA VAL A 310 -18.24 23.93 -2.95
C VAL A 310 -19.41 24.84 -3.37
N ARG A 311 -20.51 24.87 -2.61
CA ARG A 311 -21.69 25.72 -2.93
C ARG A 311 -21.42 27.22 -2.79
N ASP A 312 -20.45 27.62 -1.96
CA ASP A 312 -20.10 29.04 -1.78
C ASP A 312 -19.04 29.54 -2.77
N VAL A 313 -18.36 28.65 -3.50
CA VAL A 313 -17.36 29.03 -4.51
C VAL A 313 -18.01 29.28 -5.87
N GLU A 314 -19.08 28.56 -6.22
CA GLU A 314 -19.94 28.93 -7.37
C GLU A 314 -20.58 30.31 -7.18
N ALA A 315 -20.83 30.73 -5.93
CA ALA A 315 -21.25 32.09 -5.60
C ALA A 315 -20.13 33.15 -5.70
N ARG A 316 -18.85 32.74 -5.82
CA ARG A 316 -17.68 33.65 -5.86
C ARG A 316 -17.01 33.77 -7.23
N GLY A 317 -17.61 33.26 -8.30
CA GLY A 317 -17.31 33.67 -9.68
C GLY A 317 -15.85 33.48 -10.13
N VAL A 318 -15.19 32.39 -9.75
CA VAL A 318 -13.84 32.08 -10.27
C VAL A 318 -14.00 31.42 -11.65
N PRO A 319 -13.51 32.04 -12.75
CA PRO A 319 -13.68 31.48 -14.08
C PRO A 319 -12.85 30.21 -14.26
N HIS A 320 -13.49 29.16 -14.80
CA HIS A 320 -12.82 27.94 -15.24
C HIS A 320 -11.87 28.26 -16.40
N THR A 321 -10.57 28.28 -16.16
CA THR A 321 -9.59 28.14 -17.25
C THR A 321 -9.47 26.66 -17.59
N VAL A 322 -9.94 26.34 -18.79
CA VAL A 322 -9.87 25.06 -19.51
C VAL A 322 -8.43 24.56 -19.65
#